data_AF-A0A2E3CYN7-F1
#
_entry.id   AF-A0A2E3CYN7-F1
#
_cell.length_a   1.000
_cell.length_b   1.000
_cell.length_c   1.000
_cell.angle_alpha   90.00
_cell.angle_beta   90.00
_cell.angle_gamma   90.00
#
_symmetry.space_group_name_H-M   'P 1'
#
loop_
_entity.id
_entity.type
_entity.pdbx_description
1 polymer ?
#
loop_
_entity_poly.entity_id
_entity_poly.type
_entity_poly.pdbx_seq_one_letter_code
_entity_poly.pdbx_strand_id
1 'polypeptide(L)'
;MKTRKPRQLWLLIGLMIPVLCWADAEITRNNDGSWWARVNGSTVYNGSRYFDAINAAANNMGAGVINVRNSGNSGPDGGNVYGIRPRANQTLDFHRHTVHADGGELVVPVYCDRRDNITIRNLKVTGSPRYGIWFRGCSNMVFENIEMDLSPHPAVGLGIRVDYSSGPSNNLTIRGNIRINGSTTHAIETYGVDGFSIGDVTVTNSGGSGLLLNDSRNGTVGRVWGESNNWGGGYATFRVANNNGPNVTVESVYSRHSGRGFFSVTGSHGTTVKYVDIDNSTKQNIFLQSAWDTHVLAGKVSNGNPNCQLVDTDTSNSSIRVSGCSPIGTPPNGGGGSASNGTVNGLYRIRPLHSGKAMDVANCGNSNGTNVQQWAWLNNNCQQWQITPVDGIWHRISPAVATGKSLDVDSFATYAGANVMLWDYWGGTNQQFRFQSAGSGKWRIVNRNSELCLDVAGISTANGANILQWECIGGNNNQIFELIRQ
;
A
#
# COMPACT_ATOMS: atom_id res chain seq x y z
N MET A 1 37.14 63.81 -52.91
CA MET A 1 36.63 62.95 -51.82
C MET A 1 35.15 63.25 -51.59
N LYS A 2 34.25 62.35 -51.96
CA LYS A 2 32.93 62.13 -51.34
C LYS A 2 32.32 60.88 -51.98
N THR A 3 32.23 59.84 -51.17
CA THR A 3 31.86 58.47 -51.52
C THR A 3 30.36 58.33 -51.78
N ARG A 4 30.00 57.57 -52.82
CA ARG A 4 28.63 57.13 -53.16
C ARG A 4 28.04 56.28 -52.02
N LYS A 5 26.76 56.49 -51.68
CA LYS A 5 25.92 55.50 -50.98
C LYS A 5 24.92 54.90 -51.99
N PRO A 6 24.80 53.56 -52.13
CA PRO A 6 23.71 52.95 -52.87
C PRO A 6 22.48 52.80 -51.96
N ARG A 7 21.28 53.03 -52.54
CA ARG A 7 19.99 52.74 -51.91
C ARG A 7 19.78 51.23 -51.90
N GLN A 8 19.61 50.63 -50.71
CA GLN A 8 19.10 49.27 -50.59
C GLN A 8 17.56 49.29 -50.56
N LEU A 9 16.99 48.62 -51.55
CA LEU A 9 15.58 48.30 -51.69
C LEU A 9 15.28 47.13 -50.75
N TRP A 10 14.53 47.38 -49.66
CA TRP A 10 14.08 46.32 -48.76
C TRP A 10 12.81 45.70 -49.35
N LEU A 11 12.95 44.50 -49.90
CA LEU A 11 11.85 43.63 -50.26
C LEU A 11 11.35 42.97 -48.97
N LEU A 12 10.26 43.47 -48.38
CA LEU A 12 9.55 42.77 -47.30
C LEU A 12 8.87 41.53 -47.90
N ILE A 13 9.54 40.38 -47.83
CA ILE A 13 8.86 39.09 -47.91
C ILE A 13 8.20 38.90 -46.54
N GLY A 14 6.90 39.17 -46.49
CA GLY A 14 6.08 38.84 -45.33
C GLY A 14 6.08 37.34 -45.12
N LEU A 15 6.87 36.86 -44.15
CA LEU A 15 6.67 35.54 -43.59
C LEU A 15 5.33 35.61 -42.83
N MET A 16 4.25 35.16 -43.46
CA MET A 16 3.08 34.71 -42.72
C MET A 16 3.52 33.51 -41.90
N ILE A 17 3.88 33.75 -40.63
CA ILE A 17 3.83 32.71 -39.62
C ILE A 17 2.36 32.31 -39.54
N PRO A 18 1.97 31.06 -39.85
CA PRO A 18 0.63 30.64 -39.54
C PRO A 18 0.53 30.67 -38.02
N VAL A 19 -0.23 31.63 -37.50
CA VAL A 19 -0.78 31.51 -36.15
C VAL A 19 -1.65 30.25 -36.24
N LEU A 20 -1.11 29.11 -35.80
CA LEU A 20 -1.94 27.95 -35.50
C LEU A 20 -2.88 28.41 -34.39
N CYS A 21 -4.03 28.95 -34.78
CA CYS A 21 -5.16 29.14 -33.90
C CYS A 21 -5.58 27.73 -33.51
N TRP A 22 -5.20 27.29 -32.31
CA TRP A 22 -5.65 26.01 -31.78
C TRP A 22 -7.18 26.05 -31.80
N ALA A 23 -7.81 25.01 -32.35
CA ALA A 23 -9.25 24.97 -32.38
C ALA A 23 -9.76 24.95 -30.94
N ASP A 24 -10.54 25.96 -30.55
CA ASP A 24 -11.21 25.96 -29.26
C ASP A 24 -12.61 25.38 -29.41
N ALA A 25 -13.01 24.55 -28.45
CA ALA A 25 -14.31 23.91 -28.42
C ALA A 25 -15.09 24.33 -27.17
N GLU A 26 -16.40 24.51 -27.34
CA GLU A 26 -17.30 24.88 -26.24
C GLU A 26 -18.46 23.90 -26.12
N ILE A 27 -18.70 23.46 -24.88
CA ILE A 27 -19.82 22.59 -24.52
C ILE A 27 -20.77 23.37 -23.61
N THR A 28 -21.99 23.59 -24.08
CA THR A 28 -23.00 24.38 -23.38
C THR A 28 -24.33 23.63 -23.29
N ARG A 29 -25.10 23.92 -22.26
CA ARG A 29 -26.49 23.47 -22.12
C ARG A 29 -27.44 24.57 -22.59
N ASN A 30 -28.39 24.22 -23.44
CA ASN A 30 -29.41 25.12 -23.95
C ASN A 30 -30.60 25.23 -22.99
N ASN A 31 -31.42 26.26 -23.20
CA ASN A 31 -32.64 26.52 -22.41
C ASN A 31 -33.69 25.40 -22.55
N ASP A 32 -33.70 24.69 -23.69
CA ASP A 32 -34.57 23.54 -23.92
C ASP A 32 -34.05 22.23 -23.27
N GLY A 33 -32.93 22.31 -22.55
CA GLY A 33 -32.29 21.19 -21.88
C GLY A 33 -31.35 20.36 -22.76
N SER A 34 -31.28 20.63 -24.06
CA SER A 34 -30.33 20.00 -24.99
C SER A 34 -28.89 20.46 -24.73
N TRP A 35 -27.94 19.67 -25.23
CA TRP A 35 -26.52 19.94 -25.18
C TRP A 35 -26.00 20.31 -26.56
N TRP A 36 -25.20 21.38 -26.59
CA TRP A 36 -24.44 21.79 -27.77
C TRP A 36 -22.95 21.58 -27.57
N ALA A 37 -22.32 21.12 -28.65
CA ALA A 37 -20.87 21.17 -28.80
C ALA A 37 -20.54 21.97 -30.06
N ARG A 38 -19.66 22.96 -29.91
CA ARG A 38 -19.14 23.76 -31.02
C ARG A 38 -17.64 23.66 -31.08
N VAL A 39 -17.08 23.58 -32.28
CA VAL A 39 -15.64 23.63 -32.55
C VAL A 39 -15.41 24.74 -33.55
N ASN A 40 -14.57 25.72 -33.23
CA ASN A 40 -14.35 26.91 -34.07
C ASN A 40 -15.66 27.60 -34.48
N GLY A 41 -16.58 27.73 -33.54
CA GLY A 41 -17.91 28.32 -33.76
C GLY A 41 -18.91 27.44 -34.53
N SER A 42 -18.48 26.33 -35.14
CA SER A 42 -19.35 25.42 -35.88
C SER A 42 -19.96 24.36 -34.96
N THR A 43 -21.27 24.16 -35.02
CA THR A 43 -21.96 23.11 -34.24
C THR A 43 -21.60 21.73 -34.75
N VAL A 44 -21.06 20.88 -33.88
CA VAL A 44 -20.71 19.48 -34.17
C VAL A 44 -21.60 18.49 -33.40
N TYR A 45 -22.40 18.98 -32.46
CA TYR A 45 -23.41 18.19 -31.76
C TYR A 45 -24.59 19.05 -31.30
N ASN A 46 -25.78 18.49 -31.45
CA ASN A 46 -27.01 18.95 -30.82
C ASN A 46 -27.85 17.74 -30.42
N GLY A 47 -28.03 17.51 -29.12
CA GLY A 47 -28.75 16.34 -28.63
C GLY A 47 -28.95 16.35 -27.13
N SER A 48 -29.48 15.27 -26.57
CA SER A 48 -29.86 15.20 -25.16
C SER A 48 -28.76 14.74 -24.22
N ARG A 49 -27.61 14.28 -24.75
CA ARG A 49 -26.60 13.55 -23.97
C ARG A 49 -25.34 14.38 -23.75
N TYR A 50 -25.04 14.62 -22.48
CA TYR A 50 -23.91 15.44 -22.04
C TYR A 50 -22.55 14.88 -22.48
N PHE A 51 -22.27 13.60 -22.22
CA PHE A 51 -21.00 12.98 -22.63
C PHE A 51 -20.86 12.91 -24.14
N ASP A 52 -21.96 12.71 -24.87
CA ASP A 52 -21.93 12.64 -26.34
C ASP A 52 -21.58 14.01 -26.94
N ALA A 53 -22.05 15.11 -26.34
CA ALA A 53 -21.64 16.46 -26.74
C ALA A 53 -20.13 16.67 -26.57
N ILE A 54 -19.57 16.32 -25.40
CA ILE A 54 -18.13 16.48 -25.14
C ILE A 54 -17.31 15.58 -26.07
N ASN A 55 -17.74 14.32 -26.26
CA ASN A 55 -17.10 13.38 -27.17
C ASN A 55 -17.17 13.85 -28.62
N ALA A 56 -18.27 14.47 -29.05
CA ALA A 56 -18.40 15.02 -30.38
C ALA A 56 -17.42 16.18 -30.62
N ALA A 57 -17.23 17.08 -29.64
CA ALA A 57 -16.15 18.07 -29.72
C ALA A 57 -14.78 17.40 -29.84
N ALA A 58 -14.47 16.47 -28.93
CA ALA A 58 -13.19 15.77 -28.93
C ALA A 58 -12.89 15.05 -30.25
N ASN A 59 -13.90 14.50 -30.92
CA ASN A 59 -13.77 13.83 -32.21
C ASN A 59 -13.67 14.77 -33.41
N ASN A 60 -14.19 15.99 -33.29
CA ASN A 60 -14.21 16.97 -34.38
C ASN A 60 -13.17 18.08 -34.21
N MET A 61 -12.28 17.94 -33.23
CA MET A 61 -11.11 18.80 -33.06
C MET A 61 -9.83 17.96 -33.03
N GLY A 62 -8.74 18.54 -33.50
CA GLY A 62 -7.39 17.97 -33.34
C GLY A 62 -6.89 18.19 -31.91
N ALA A 63 -5.80 18.95 -31.80
CA ALA A 63 -5.29 19.42 -30.51
C ALA A 63 -6.00 20.71 -30.07
N GLY A 64 -6.10 20.97 -28.76
CA GLY A 64 -6.73 22.19 -28.26
C GLY A 64 -7.43 22.01 -26.91
N VAL A 65 -8.23 23.02 -26.55
CA VAL A 65 -9.00 23.04 -25.31
C VAL A 65 -10.46 22.76 -25.61
N ILE A 66 -11.10 21.92 -24.79
CA ILE A 66 -12.53 21.72 -24.74
C ILE A 66 -13.02 22.38 -23.46
N ASN A 67 -13.68 23.52 -23.60
CA ASN A 67 -14.27 24.27 -22.52
C ASN A 67 -15.68 23.75 -22.23
N VAL A 68 -15.82 23.00 -21.14
CA VAL A 68 -17.13 22.55 -20.65
C VAL A 68 -17.69 23.63 -19.73
N ARG A 69 -18.82 24.23 -20.12
CA ARG A 69 -19.38 25.46 -19.49
C ARG A 69 -20.61 25.21 -18.61
N ASN A 70 -21.02 23.95 -18.44
CA ASN A 70 -22.15 23.61 -17.59
C ASN A 70 -21.95 22.24 -16.92
N SER A 71 -22.55 22.08 -15.74
CA SER A 71 -22.68 20.78 -15.07
C SER A 71 -23.68 19.88 -15.79
N GLY A 72 -23.45 18.58 -15.80
CA GLY A 72 -24.28 17.64 -16.54
C GLY A 72 -24.24 16.21 -15.99
N ASN A 73 -25.30 15.47 -16.30
CA ASN A 73 -25.48 14.06 -15.93
C ASN A 73 -24.85 13.14 -16.97
N SER A 74 -24.19 12.06 -16.53
CA SER A 74 -23.71 11.03 -17.44
C SER A 74 -24.87 10.32 -18.14
N GLY A 75 -25.95 10.06 -17.40
CA GLY A 75 -27.00 9.11 -17.78
C GLY A 75 -26.47 7.69 -18.04
N PRO A 76 -27.28 6.78 -18.61
CA PRO A 76 -26.98 5.34 -18.63
C PRO A 76 -25.75 4.97 -19.46
N ASP A 77 -25.09 3.87 -19.12
CA ASP A 77 -23.88 3.37 -19.78
C ASP A 77 -24.14 2.53 -21.05
N GLY A 78 -25.36 1.99 -21.18
CA GLY A 78 -25.73 1.12 -22.29
C GLY A 78 -24.97 -0.22 -22.32
N GLY A 79 -24.46 -0.70 -21.18
CA GLY A 79 -23.82 -2.02 -21.05
C GLY A 79 -22.34 -2.08 -21.46
N ASN A 80 -21.69 -0.95 -21.75
CA ASN A 80 -20.25 -0.86 -21.97
C ASN A 80 -19.66 0.29 -21.14
N VAL A 81 -18.32 0.38 -21.01
CA VAL A 81 -17.68 1.55 -20.40
C VAL A 81 -18.15 2.81 -21.11
N TYR A 82 -18.78 3.72 -20.38
CA TYR A 82 -19.32 4.95 -20.91
C TYR A 82 -18.65 6.16 -20.24
N GLY A 83 -18.00 6.99 -21.05
CA GLY A 83 -17.17 8.07 -20.54
C GLY A 83 -16.83 9.12 -21.58
N ILE A 84 -16.32 10.24 -21.09
CA ILE A 84 -15.72 11.30 -21.91
C ILE A 84 -14.32 10.85 -22.33
N ARG A 85 -14.04 10.86 -23.64
CA ARG A 85 -12.88 10.24 -24.27
C ARG A 85 -12.00 11.26 -24.99
N PRO A 86 -11.12 11.99 -24.26
CA PRO A 86 -10.20 12.95 -24.89
C PRO A 86 -9.31 12.29 -25.94
N ARG A 87 -8.95 13.03 -26.99
CA ARG A 87 -7.94 12.65 -27.99
C ARG A 87 -6.56 13.17 -27.57
N ALA A 88 -5.52 12.70 -28.24
CA ALA A 88 -4.16 13.14 -27.95
C ALA A 88 -4.00 14.66 -28.14
N ASN A 89 -3.18 15.28 -27.29
CA ASN A 89 -2.93 16.73 -27.29
C ASN A 89 -4.17 17.60 -26.97
N GLN A 90 -5.15 17.06 -26.24
CA GLN A 90 -6.35 17.79 -25.83
C GLN A 90 -6.33 18.12 -24.33
N THR A 91 -6.94 19.26 -24.02
CA THR A 91 -7.25 19.67 -22.65
C THR A 91 -8.76 19.70 -22.44
N LEU A 92 -9.26 18.95 -21.45
CA LEU A 92 -10.63 19.13 -20.96
C LEU A 92 -10.59 20.11 -19.79
N ASP A 93 -11.17 21.30 -19.96
CA ASP A 93 -11.36 22.25 -18.87
C ASP A 93 -12.84 22.32 -18.49
N PHE A 94 -13.14 21.90 -17.27
CA PHE A 94 -14.51 21.87 -16.76
C PHE A 94 -14.92 23.15 -16.05
N HIS A 95 -14.03 24.13 -15.86
CA HIS A 95 -14.35 25.41 -15.22
C HIS A 95 -15.06 25.28 -13.87
N ARG A 96 -14.75 24.21 -13.10
CA ARG A 96 -15.38 23.82 -11.83
C ARG A 96 -16.83 23.33 -11.94
N HIS A 97 -17.30 23.04 -13.14
CA HIS A 97 -18.59 22.38 -13.33
C HIS A 97 -18.53 20.90 -12.96
N THR A 98 -19.71 20.40 -12.62
CA THR A 98 -19.88 19.06 -12.03
C THR A 98 -20.34 18.06 -13.09
N VAL A 99 -19.64 16.95 -13.17
CA VAL A 99 -20.13 15.73 -13.81
C VAL A 99 -20.86 14.91 -12.76
N HIS A 100 -22.16 14.78 -12.91
CA HIS A 100 -22.98 13.91 -12.07
C HIS A 100 -22.97 12.49 -12.68
N ALA A 101 -22.22 11.58 -12.08
CA ALA A 101 -22.17 10.17 -12.46
C ALA A 101 -23.37 9.43 -11.86
N ASP A 102 -24.47 9.44 -12.60
CA ASP A 102 -25.79 8.94 -12.20
C ASP A 102 -26.28 7.77 -13.08
N GLY A 103 -25.40 7.21 -13.91
CA GLY A 103 -25.72 6.09 -14.80
C GLY A 103 -25.43 4.70 -14.22
N GLY A 104 -25.34 3.73 -15.13
CA GLY A 104 -25.07 2.32 -14.80
C GLY A 104 -23.65 2.05 -14.31
N GLU A 105 -23.39 0.78 -13.99
CA GLU A 105 -22.15 0.30 -13.34
C GLU A 105 -20.85 0.54 -14.13
N LEU A 106 -20.94 0.96 -15.40
CA LEU A 106 -19.80 1.17 -16.28
C LEU A 106 -19.58 2.65 -16.63
N VAL A 107 -20.24 3.58 -15.93
CA VAL A 107 -19.96 5.01 -16.08
C VAL A 107 -18.59 5.38 -15.51
N VAL A 108 -17.80 6.05 -16.34
CA VAL A 108 -16.49 6.60 -16.01
C VAL A 108 -16.41 8.02 -16.56
N PRO A 109 -16.57 9.08 -15.74
CA PRO A 109 -16.63 10.46 -16.22
C PRO A 109 -15.55 10.83 -17.22
N VAL A 110 -14.29 10.51 -16.96
CA VAL A 110 -13.21 10.65 -17.94
C VAL A 110 -12.48 9.34 -18.13
N TYR A 111 -12.52 8.80 -19.34
CA TYR A 111 -11.91 7.54 -19.72
C TYR A 111 -10.93 7.73 -20.88
N CYS A 112 -9.70 7.26 -20.71
CA CYS A 112 -8.69 7.28 -21.75
C CYS A 112 -7.98 5.92 -21.88
N ASP A 113 -7.73 5.52 -23.12
CA ASP A 113 -7.00 4.30 -23.47
C ASP A 113 -6.04 4.61 -24.63
N ARG A 114 -4.73 4.44 -24.38
CA ARG A 114 -3.62 4.61 -25.34
C ARG A 114 -3.61 5.92 -26.10
N ARG A 115 -3.66 7.05 -25.37
CA ARG A 115 -3.52 8.40 -25.93
C ARG A 115 -2.73 9.29 -24.98
N ASP A 116 -1.91 10.16 -25.56
CA ASP A 116 -0.91 10.92 -24.81
C ASP A 116 -1.16 12.43 -24.84
N ASN A 117 -0.47 13.16 -23.97
CA ASN A 117 -0.51 14.62 -23.88
C ASN A 117 -1.92 15.13 -23.58
N ILE A 118 -2.52 14.62 -22.50
CA ILE A 118 -3.89 14.94 -22.12
C ILE A 118 -3.89 15.68 -20.79
N THR A 119 -4.61 16.80 -20.74
CA THR A 119 -4.86 17.54 -19.51
C THR A 119 -6.33 17.49 -19.14
N ILE A 120 -6.63 17.15 -17.89
CA ILE A 120 -7.97 17.26 -17.29
C ILE A 120 -7.85 18.30 -16.18
N ARG A 121 -8.64 19.38 -16.25
CA ARG A 121 -8.58 20.43 -15.23
C ARG A 121 -9.94 20.95 -14.77
N ASN A 122 -9.95 21.41 -13.52
CA ASN A 122 -11.09 22.07 -12.87
C ASN A 122 -12.36 21.22 -12.87
N LEU A 123 -12.23 19.91 -12.67
CA LEU A 123 -13.33 18.95 -12.73
C LEU A 123 -13.89 18.67 -11.34
N LYS A 124 -15.21 18.76 -11.20
CA LYS A 124 -15.94 18.17 -10.06
C LYS A 124 -16.70 16.92 -10.49
N VAL A 125 -16.63 15.85 -9.71
CA VAL A 125 -17.42 14.61 -9.93
C VAL A 125 -18.28 14.32 -8.71
N THR A 126 -19.54 13.93 -8.93
CA THR A 126 -20.43 13.43 -7.87
C THR A 126 -21.12 12.15 -8.28
N GLY A 127 -21.61 11.37 -7.33
CA GLY A 127 -22.42 10.17 -7.60
C GLY A 127 -21.61 8.87 -7.50
N SER A 128 -22.07 7.83 -8.19
CA SER A 128 -21.52 6.47 -8.09
C SER A 128 -20.91 6.06 -9.44
N PRO A 129 -19.77 6.63 -9.86
CA PRO A 129 -19.05 6.13 -11.02
C PRO A 129 -18.29 4.86 -10.66
N ARG A 130 -18.00 4.03 -11.68
CA ARG A 130 -17.03 2.93 -11.53
C ARG A 130 -15.66 3.48 -11.16
N TYR A 131 -15.24 4.52 -11.87
CA TYR A 131 -14.05 5.33 -11.61
C TYR A 131 -14.34 6.79 -11.98
N GLY A 132 -13.91 7.77 -11.19
CA GLY A 132 -14.03 9.18 -11.57
C GLY A 132 -13.18 9.55 -12.80
N ILE A 133 -11.92 9.14 -12.79
CA ILE A 133 -10.99 9.26 -13.92
C ILE A 133 -10.28 7.92 -14.10
N TRP A 134 -10.23 7.39 -15.32
CA TRP A 134 -9.52 6.15 -15.63
C TRP A 134 -8.70 6.26 -16.91
N PHE A 135 -7.38 6.18 -16.78
CA PHE A 135 -6.42 6.25 -17.88
C PHE A 135 -5.62 4.95 -17.95
N ARG A 136 -5.50 4.39 -19.15
CA ARG A 136 -4.81 3.12 -19.40
C ARG A 136 -3.82 3.25 -20.55
N GLY A 137 -2.57 2.86 -20.33
CA GLY A 137 -1.50 2.93 -21.33
C GLY A 137 -1.29 4.31 -21.94
N CYS A 138 -1.33 5.36 -21.11
CA CYS A 138 -1.27 6.75 -21.53
C CYS A 138 0.00 7.42 -20.98
N SER A 139 0.58 8.36 -21.73
CA SER A 139 1.76 9.13 -21.33
C SER A 139 1.52 10.64 -21.32
N ASN A 140 2.25 11.36 -20.49
CA ASN A 140 2.18 12.83 -20.35
C ASN A 140 0.77 13.30 -19.98
N MET A 141 0.30 12.86 -18.83
CA MET A 141 -1.03 13.16 -18.31
C MET A 141 -0.95 14.26 -17.26
N VAL A 142 -1.86 15.22 -17.28
CA VAL A 142 -1.97 16.26 -16.26
C VAL A 142 -3.39 16.26 -15.69
N PHE A 143 -3.52 16.04 -14.38
CA PHE A 143 -4.77 16.22 -13.65
C PHE A 143 -4.62 17.40 -12.69
N GLU A 144 -5.45 18.43 -12.87
CA GLU A 144 -5.33 19.69 -12.14
C GLU A 144 -6.66 20.13 -11.53
N ASN A 145 -6.67 20.49 -10.25
CA ASN A 145 -7.88 20.97 -9.56
C ASN A 145 -9.06 19.99 -9.69
N ILE A 146 -8.92 18.80 -9.10
CA ILE A 146 -9.90 17.72 -9.18
C ILE A 146 -10.61 17.54 -7.85
N GLU A 147 -11.93 17.64 -7.87
CA GLU A 147 -12.80 17.45 -6.70
C GLU A 147 -13.77 16.30 -6.93
N MET A 148 -13.93 15.40 -5.96
CA MET A 148 -14.88 14.30 -6.06
C MET A 148 -15.65 14.09 -4.74
N ASP A 149 -16.96 13.99 -4.84
CA ASP A 149 -17.87 13.56 -3.77
C ASP A 149 -18.63 12.31 -4.22
N LEU A 150 -18.03 11.15 -3.96
CA LEU A 150 -18.47 9.86 -4.47
C LEU A 150 -19.40 9.16 -3.47
N SER A 151 -20.36 8.41 -4.00
CA SER A 151 -21.22 7.50 -3.24
C SER A 151 -20.81 6.05 -3.51
N PRO A 152 -21.19 5.10 -2.62
CA PRO A 152 -20.85 3.69 -2.78
C PRO A 152 -21.27 3.13 -4.14
N HIS A 153 -20.44 2.23 -4.69
CA HIS A 153 -20.67 1.56 -5.97
C HIS A 153 -20.60 0.03 -5.79
N PRO A 154 -21.55 -0.75 -6.33
CA PRO A 154 -21.64 -2.20 -6.07
C PRO A 154 -20.48 -3.01 -6.69
N ALA A 155 -20.06 -2.69 -7.92
CA ALA A 155 -19.02 -3.46 -8.61
C ALA A 155 -17.57 -3.10 -8.19
N VAL A 156 -17.20 -1.82 -8.20
CA VAL A 156 -15.93 -1.22 -7.71
C VAL A 156 -16.11 0.31 -7.67
N GLY A 157 -15.32 1.07 -6.90
CA GLY A 157 -15.41 2.54 -6.94
C GLY A 157 -14.10 3.25 -6.58
N LEU A 158 -13.34 3.67 -7.60
CA LEU A 158 -12.14 4.53 -7.40
C LEU A 158 -12.43 5.99 -7.73
N GLY A 159 -11.61 6.89 -7.19
CA GLY A 159 -11.52 8.26 -7.69
C GLY A 159 -10.73 8.32 -8.99
N ILE A 160 -9.40 8.32 -8.90
CA ILE A 160 -8.47 8.41 -10.03
C ILE A 160 -7.70 7.10 -10.19
N ARG A 161 -7.72 6.53 -11.38
CA ARG A 161 -6.97 5.33 -11.76
C ARG A 161 -6.09 5.61 -12.97
N VAL A 162 -4.79 5.36 -12.85
CA VAL A 162 -3.86 5.32 -13.98
C VAL A 162 -3.16 3.98 -13.95
N ASP A 163 -3.26 3.20 -15.02
CA ASP A 163 -2.67 1.85 -15.07
C ASP A 163 -2.07 1.49 -16.43
N TYR A 164 -1.24 0.45 -16.46
CA TYR A 164 -0.54 -0.02 -17.67
C TYR A 164 -1.28 -1.13 -18.43
N SER A 165 -2.53 -1.43 -18.08
CA SER A 165 -3.18 -2.68 -18.53
C SER A 165 -3.55 -2.71 -20.03
N SER A 166 -3.39 -1.60 -20.75
CA SER A 166 -3.48 -1.57 -22.22
C SER A 166 -2.18 -1.13 -22.91
N GLY A 167 -1.12 -0.81 -22.15
CA GLY A 167 0.17 -0.33 -22.67
C GLY A 167 0.95 0.41 -21.57
N PRO A 168 2.19 0.85 -21.84
CA PRO A 168 2.98 1.62 -20.87
C PRO A 168 2.27 2.92 -20.46
N SER A 169 2.30 3.24 -19.15
CA SER A 169 1.78 4.51 -18.63
C SER A 169 2.91 5.30 -17.99
N ASN A 170 3.14 6.54 -18.47
CA ASN A 170 4.30 7.33 -18.06
C ASN A 170 3.98 8.80 -17.80
N ASN A 171 4.82 9.47 -17.02
CA ASN A 171 4.80 10.93 -16.85
C ASN A 171 3.43 11.47 -16.40
N LEU A 172 2.95 10.99 -15.25
CA LEU A 172 1.73 11.49 -14.62
C LEU A 172 2.02 12.73 -13.77
N THR A 173 1.32 13.83 -14.00
CA THR A 173 1.30 15.00 -13.11
C THR A 173 -0.07 15.17 -12.49
N ILE A 174 -0.14 15.23 -11.16
CA ILE A 174 -1.35 15.61 -10.42
C ILE A 174 -1.01 16.88 -9.63
N ARG A 175 -1.77 17.97 -9.78
CA ARG A 175 -1.43 19.25 -9.15
C ARG A 175 -2.65 20.12 -8.80
N GLY A 176 -2.41 21.19 -8.04
CA GLY A 176 -3.47 22.09 -7.59
C GLY A 176 -4.29 21.47 -6.47
N ASN A 177 -5.57 21.86 -6.36
CA ASN A 177 -6.45 21.33 -5.32
C ASN A 177 -6.97 19.93 -5.69
N ILE A 178 -6.53 18.91 -4.97
CA ILE A 178 -7.00 17.53 -5.18
C ILE A 178 -7.74 17.06 -3.93
N ARG A 179 -9.07 16.93 -4.04
CA ARG A 179 -9.94 16.49 -2.96
C ARG A 179 -10.84 15.34 -3.40
N ILE A 180 -10.77 14.20 -2.74
CA ILE A 180 -11.63 13.04 -3.04
C ILE A 180 -12.28 12.55 -1.75
N ASN A 181 -13.60 12.46 -1.75
CA ASN A 181 -14.40 11.95 -0.65
C ASN A 181 -15.24 10.75 -1.10
N GLY A 182 -15.26 9.68 -0.30
CA GLY A 182 -16.26 8.61 -0.43
C GLY A 182 -16.01 7.54 -1.51
N SER A 183 -14.77 7.34 -1.96
CA SER A 183 -14.46 6.24 -2.90
C SER A 183 -14.75 4.88 -2.26
N THR A 184 -15.39 3.95 -2.97
CA THR A 184 -15.67 2.59 -2.45
C THR A 184 -14.41 1.75 -2.23
N THR A 185 -13.40 1.92 -3.08
CA THR A 185 -12.07 1.30 -2.96
C THR A 185 -11.03 2.41 -2.81
N HIS A 186 -9.90 2.41 -3.54
CA HIS A 186 -8.86 3.45 -3.42
C HIS A 186 -9.31 4.80 -4.00
N ALA A 187 -8.94 5.91 -3.38
CA ALA A 187 -9.27 7.22 -3.95
C ALA A 187 -8.37 7.58 -5.12
N ILE A 188 -7.07 7.31 -5.02
CA ILE A 188 -6.10 7.45 -6.12
C ILE A 188 -5.26 6.18 -6.19
N GLU A 189 -5.17 5.57 -7.37
CA GLU A 189 -4.32 4.40 -7.59
C GLU A 189 -3.52 4.51 -8.90
N THR A 190 -2.20 4.54 -8.79
CA THR A 190 -1.32 4.27 -9.94
C THR A 190 -0.97 2.79 -9.96
N TYR A 191 -0.94 2.16 -11.13
CA TYR A 191 -0.44 0.80 -11.30
C TYR A 191 0.53 0.74 -12.47
N GLY A 192 1.80 0.39 -12.24
CA GLY A 192 2.82 0.28 -13.29
C GLY A 192 3.18 1.61 -13.95
N VAL A 193 3.05 2.73 -13.23
CA VAL A 193 3.36 4.06 -13.78
C VAL A 193 4.83 4.38 -13.56
N ASP A 194 5.54 4.71 -14.63
CA ASP A 194 6.93 5.16 -14.60
C ASP A 194 7.00 6.68 -14.82
N GLY A 195 7.55 7.41 -13.86
CA GLY A 195 7.55 8.87 -13.91
C GLY A 195 6.23 9.45 -13.39
N PHE A 196 6.25 10.01 -12.19
CA PHE A 196 5.10 10.76 -11.67
C PHE A 196 5.48 11.93 -10.75
N SER A 197 4.66 12.98 -10.77
CA SER A 197 4.69 14.10 -9.84
C SER A 197 3.28 14.34 -9.32
N ILE A 198 2.98 13.79 -8.15
CA ILE A 198 1.69 13.97 -7.47
C ILE A 198 1.88 15.07 -6.42
N GLY A 199 1.12 16.15 -6.50
CA GLY A 199 1.14 17.24 -5.54
C GLY A 199 0.43 16.88 -4.23
N ASP A 200 -0.09 17.90 -3.54
CA ASP A 200 -0.89 17.72 -2.35
C ASP A 200 -2.24 17.04 -2.68
N VAL A 201 -2.61 16.02 -1.91
CA VAL A 201 -3.89 15.32 -2.03
C VAL A 201 -4.59 15.23 -0.69
N THR A 202 -5.89 15.47 -0.69
CA THR A 202 -6.77 15.35 0.47
C THR A 202 -7.80 14.26 0.20
N VAL A 203 -7.81 13.20 0.99
CA VAL A 203 -8.74 12.09 0.83
C VAL A 203 -9.48 11.80 2.12
N THR A 204 -10.81 11.69 2.03
CA THR A 204 -11.67 11.36 3.16
C THR A 204 -12.61 10.20 2.85
N ASN A 205 -12.89 9.36 3.85
CA ASN A 205 -13.89 8.28 3.76
C ASN A 205 -13.66 7.31 2.58
N SER A 206 -12.40 7.03 2.23
CA SER A 206 -12.07 6.03 1.23
C SER A 206 -12.30 4.62 1.79
N GLY A 207 -12.95 3.73 1.05
CA GLY A 207 -13.10 2.32 1.43
C GLY A 207 -11.82 1.50 1.23
N GLY A 208 -10.80 2.07 0.59
CA GLY A 208 -9.45 1.53 0.49
C GLY A 208 -8.39 2.57 0.88
N SER A 209 -7.20 2.47 0.30
CA SER A 209 -6.17 3.49 0.48
C SER A 209 -6.58 4.86 -0.03
N GLY A 210 -6.11 5.92 0.65
CA GLY A 210 -6.27 7.29 0.13
C GLY A 210 -5.47 7.49 -1.16
N LEU A 211 -4.17 7.27 -1.09
CA LEU A 211 -3.28 7.17 -2.24
C LEU A 211 -2.55 5.82 -2.20
N LEU A 212 -2.69 5.05 -3.28
CA LEU A 212 -1.96 3.80 -3.50
C LEU A 212 -1.05 3.95 -4.73
N LEU A 213 0.25 3.75 -4.51
CA LEU A 213 1.20 3.51 -5.60
C LEU A 213 1.45 1.99 -5.69
N ASN A 214 1.05 1.41 -6.81
CA ASN A 214 1.11 -0.01 -7.07
C ASN A 214 2.12 -0.25 -8.22
N ASP A 215 3.17 -1.02 -8.01
CA ASP A 215 4.22 -1.28 -9.03
C ASP A 215 4.70 -0.02 -9.79
N SER A 216 4.73 1.15 -9.14
CA SER A 216 5.03 2.44 -9.77
C SER A 216 6.39 2.95 -9.30
N ARG A 217 7.08 3.75 -10.11
CA ARG A 217 8.47 4.16 -9.83
C ARG A 217 8.83 5.53 -10.37
N ASN A 218 9.99 6.04 -9.94
CA ASN A 218 10.59 7.29 -10.42
C ASN A 218 9.65 8.50 -10.26
N GLY A 219 9.28 8.83 -9.02
CA GLY A 219 8.34 9.92 -8.82
C GLY A 219 8.33 10.56 -7.45
N THR A 220 7.61 11.67 -7.36
CA THR A 220 7.44 12.45 -6.14
C THR A 220 5.98 12.56 -5.75
N VAL A 221 5.72 12.57 -4.45
CA VAL A 221 4.42 12.88 -3.86
C VAL A 221 4.58 14.07 -2.90
N GLY A 222 3.66 15.03 -2.97
CA GLY A 222 3.54 16.13 -2.01
C GLY A 222 3.00 15.64 -0.67
N ARG A 223 2.12 16.44 -0.05
CA ARG A 223 1.43 16.03 1.17
C ARG A 223 0.24 15.12 0.86
N VAL A 224 0.17 13.98 1.52
CA VAL A 224 -1.02 13.12 1.55
C VAL A 224 -1.76 13.37 2.86
N TRP A 225 -2.93 14.00 2.80
CA TRP A 225 -3.83 14.17 3.94
C TRP A 225 -4.98 13.16 3.89
N GLY A 226 -5.19 12.42 4.98
CA GLY A 226 -6.21 11.38 5.09
C GLY A 226 -7.06 11.45 6.36
N GLU A 227 -8.37 11.25 6.22
CA GLU A 227 -9.33 11.12 7.32
C GLU A 227 -10.29 9.95 7.02
N SER A 228 -10.51 9.03 7.97
CA SER A 228 -11.48 7.95 7.78
C SER A 228 -11.20 7.02 6.59
N ASN A 229 -9.92 6.90 6.18
CA ASN A 229 -9.55 6.05 5.05
C ASN A 229 -9.38 4.59 5.51
N ASN A 230 -10.22 3.71 4.98
CA ASN A 230 -10.31 2.28 5.28
C ASN A 230 -10.37 2.00 6.78
N TRP A 231 -11.20 2.77 7.51
CA TRP A 231 -11.41 2.57 8.95
C TRP A 231 -11.79 1.13 9.27
N GLY A 232 -11.06 0.49 10.17
CA GLY A 232 -11.23 -0.92 10.54
C GLY A 232 -10.59 -1.93 9.59
N GLY A 233 -10.12 -1.51 8.41
CA GLY A 233 -9.50 -2.38 7.41
C GLY A 233 -7.97 -2.38 7.43
N GLY A 234 -7.37 -3.04 6.43
CA GLY A 234 -5.92 -3.28 6.31
C GLY A 234 -5.16 -2.31 5.40
N TYR A 235 -5.83 -1.37 4.73
CA TYR A 235 -5.24 -0.36 3.84
C TYR A 235 -4.82 0.90 4.63
N ALA A 236 -4.25 1.89 3.91
CA ALA A 236 -3.61 3.05 4.54
C ALA A 236 -3.98 4.35 3.83
N THR A 237 -3.89 5.48 4.54
CA THR A 237 -3.95 6.81 3.91
C THR A 237 -2.95 6.92 2.76
N PHE A 238 -1.71 6.48 2.96
CA PHE A 238 -0.73 6.32 1.90
C PHE A 238 -0.18 4.89 1.88
N ARG A 239 -0.25 4.23 0.73
CA ARG A 239 0.24 2.85 0.55
C ARG A 239 1.14 2.74 -0.67
N VAL A 240 2.22 1.96 -0.54
CA VAL A 240 3.02 1.45 -1.66
C VAL A 240 2.95 -0.07 -1.68
N ALA A 241 2.71 -0.69 -2.84
CA ALA A 241 2.49 -2.14 -2.94
C ALA A 241 3.01 -2.74 -4.25
N ASN A 242 3.25 -4.06 -4.21
CA ASN A 242 3.54 -4.93 -5.35
C ASN A 242 4.77 -4.46 -6.15
N ASN A 243 5.94 -4.55 -5.51
CA ASN A 243 7.22 -4.11 -6.06
C ASN A 243 7.27 -2.62 -6.46
N ASN A 244 6.39 -1.78 -5.87
CA ASN A 244 6.47 -0.34 -6.07
C ASN A 244 7.87 0.17 -5.70
N GLY A 245 8.39 1.10 -6.50
CA GLY A 245 9.78 1.55 -6.45
C GLY A 245 10.60 1.06 -7.63
N PRO A 246 11.87 1.50 -7.72
CA PRO A 246 12.56 2.40 -6.79
C PRO A 246 12.23 3.89 -7.03
N ASN A 247 12.96 4.77 -6.34
CA ASN A 247 13.00 6.22 -6.55
C ASN A 247 11.67 6.95 -6.31
N VAL A 248 11.06 6.72 -5.16
CA VAL A 248 9.85 7.40 -4.72
C VAL A 248 10.15 8.30 -3.52
N THR A 249 9.90 9.61 -3.64
CA THR A 249 10.03 10.56 -2.52
C THR A 249 8.69 11.17 -2.17
N VAL A 250 8.33 11.18 -0.89
CA VAL A 250 7.07 11.72 -0.38
C VAL A 250 7.37 12.81 0.63
N GLU A 251 6.77 13.99 0.44
CA GLU A 251 7.00 15.12 1.33
C GLU A 251 6.40 14.87 2.71
N SER A 252 5.11 14.53 2.78
CA SER A 252 4.51 14.23 4.08
C SER A 252 3.25 13.37 4.02
N VAL A 253 2.99 12.62 5.10
CA VAL A 253 1.73 11.88 5.31
C VAL A 253 1.07 12.34 6.61
N TYR A 254 -0.13 12.90 6.49
CA TYR A 254 -1.01 13.24 7.60
C TYR A 254 -2.20 12.30 7.57
N SER A 255 -2.45 11.59 8.66
CA SER A 255 -3.54 10.61 8.70
C SER A 255 -4.26 10.62 10.05
N ARG A 256 -5.58 10.63 10.00
CA ARG A 256 -6.49 10.59 11.14
C ARG A 256 -7.55 9.53 10.92
N HIS A 257 -7.95 8.87 11.99
CA HIS A 257 -9.06 7.92 11.99
C HIS A 257 -9.02 6.94 10.81
N SER A 258 -7.87 6.34 10.49
CA SER A 258 -7.73 5.51 9.28
C SER A 258 -7.36 4.07 9.62
N GLY A 259 -7.42 3.16 8.65
CA GLY A 259 -6.90 1.80 8.80
C GLY A 259 -5.46 1.83 9.27
N ARG A 260 -4.64 2.60 8.53
CA ARG A 260 -3.21 2.86 8.74
C ARG A 260 -2.86 4.24 8.21
N GLY A 261 -1.73 4.80 8.63
CA GLY A 261 -1.20 6.04 8.04
C GLY A 261 -0.35 5.78 6.80
N PHE A 262 0.80 5.13 6.98
CA PHE A 262 1.69 4.71 5.90
C PHE A 262 1.88 3.18 5.90
N PHE A 263 1.75 2.56 4.73
CA PHE A 263 1.95 1.11 4.57
C PHE A 263 2.80 0.79 3.33
N SER A 264 3.97 0.18 3.54
CA SER A 264 4.78 -0.40 2.45
C SER A 264 4.68 -1.92 2.48
N VAL A 265 4.35 -2.54 1.34
CA VAL A 265 4.08 -3.98 1.28
C VAL A 265 4.53 -4.67 -0.01
N THR A 266 4.63 -6.01 0.03
CA THR A 266 4.80 -6.90 -1.15
C THR A 266 5.98 -6.53 -2.05
N GLY A 267 7.20 -6.51 -1.48
CA GLY A 267 8.44 -6.28 -2.24
C GLY A 267 8.72 -4.81 -2.56
N SER A 268 7.88 -3.88 -2.10
CA SER A 268 8.06 -2.45 -2.36
C SER A 268 9.36 -1.90 -1.75
N HIS A 269 10.00 -0.99 -2.47
CA HIS A 269 11.31 -0.46 -2.15
C HIS A 269 11.57 0.96 -2.67
N GLY A 270 12.73 1.53 -2.30
CA GLY A 270 13.18 2.84 -2.76
C GLY A 270 12.21 3.98 -2.45
N THR A 271 11.45 3.86 -1.36
CA THR A 271 10.44 4.85 -0.96
C THR A 271 10.92 5.61 0.27
N THR A 272 11.09 6.93 0.14
CA THR A 272 11.45 7.82 1.25
C THR A 272 10.32 8.79 1.56
N VAL A 273 9.72 8.67 2.75
CA VAL A 273 8.76 9.61 3.32
C VAL A 273 9.50 10.56 4.26
N LYS A 274 9.52 11.86 3.94
CA LYS A 274 10.30 12.82 4.74
C LYS A 274 9.66 13.10 6.10
N TYR A 275 8.34 13.24 6.16
CA TYR A 275 7.65 13.58 7.40
C TYR A 275 6.32 12.84 7.57
N VAL A 276 5.96 12.49 8.80
CA VAL A 276 4.63 11.96 9.12
C VAL A 276 4.01 12.64 10.35
N ASP A 277 2.69 12.77 10.34
CA ASP A 277 1.89 13.10 11.51
C ASP A 277 0.63 12.24 11.47
N ILE A 278 0.68 11.08 12.15
CA ILE A 278 -0.36 10.05 12.06
C ILE A 278 -0.95 9.80 13.44
N ASP A 279 -2.26 9.85 13.55
CA ASP A 279 -2.95 9.61 14.82
C ASP A 279 -4.22 8.79 14.62
N ASN A 280 -4.54 8.01 15.65
CA ASN A 280 -5.78 7.24 15.76
C ASN A 280 -6.02 6.30 14.57
N SER A 281 -5.10 5.35 14.35
CA SER A 281 -5.31 4.29 13.35
C SER A 281 -5.90 3.05 13.99
N THR A 282 -6.81 2.35 13.31
CA THR A 282 -7.38 1.08 13.82
C THR A 282 -6.37 -0.06 13.81
N LYS A 283 -5.33 0.05 12.98
CA LYS A 283 -4.18 -0.86 12.92
C LYS A 283 -2.90 -0.05 13.13
N GLN A 284 -1.80 -0.43 12.51
CA GLN A 284 -0.54 0.30 12.65
C GLN A 284 -0.54 1.66 11.96
N ASN A 285 0.04 2.67 12.61
CA ASN A 285 0.24 3.98 11.99
C ASN A 285 1.22 3.85 10.83
N ILE A 286 2.37 3.22 11.06
CA ILE A 286 3.34 2.86 10.02
C ILE A 286 3.54 1.35 10.02
N PHE A 287 3.33 0.72 8.87
CA PHE A 287 3.61 -0.70 8.69
C PHE A 287 4.55 -0.89 7.50
N LEU A 288 5.67 -1.57 7.72
CA LEU A 288 6.53 -2.05 6.65
C LEU A 288 6.44 -3.58 6.66
N GLN A 289 6.01 -4.19 5.55
CA GLN A 289 5.84 -5.63 5.42
C GLN A 289 6.50 -6.12 4.13
N SER A 290 7.50 -7.00 4.19
CA SER A 290 8.21 -7.43 2.98
C SER A 290 8.74 -6.22 2.17
N ALA A 291 9.24 -5.21 2.88
CA ALA A 291 9.74 -3.97 2.32
C ALA A 291 11.25 -3.85 2.54
N TRP A 292 11.94 -3.11 1.68
CA TRP A 292 13.39 -2.90 1.75
C TRP A 292 13.69 -1.52 1.16
N ASP A 293 14.80 -0.86 1.53
CA ASP A 293 15.10 0.51 1.04
C ASP A 293 13.94 1.50 1.25
N THR A 294 13.22 1.34 2.37
CA THR A 294 12.06 2.18 2.71
C THR A 294 12.35 2.99 3.97
N HIS A 295 12.24 4.31 3.86
CA HIS A 295 12.63 5.24 4.91
C HIS A 295 11.51 6.20 5.29
N VAL A 296 11.27 6.36 6.59
CA VAL A 296 10.48 7.46 7.16
C VAL A 296 11.39 8.30 8.02
N LEU A 297 11.68 9.53 7.59
CA LEU A 297 12.82 10.31 8.09
C LEU A 297 12.53 11.11 9.37
N ALA A 298 11.30 11.57 9.56
CA ALA A 298 10.89 12.39 10.69
C ALA A 298 9.38 12.30 10.93
N GLY A 299 8.93 12.76 12.10
CA GLY A 299 7.50 12.91 12.37
C GLY A 299 7.08 12.50 13.76
N LYS A 300 5.76 12.39 13.92
CA LYS A 300 5.13 11.87 15.13
C LYS A 300 4.00 10.92 14.77
N VAL A 301 3.81 9.91 15.61
CA VAL A 301 2.66 9.03 15.53
C VAL A 301 2.09 8.74 16.91
N SER A 302 0.78 8.55 16.99
CA SER A 302 0.09 8.22 18.25
C SER A 302 -1.15 7.37 18.02
N ASN A 303 -1.62 6.67 19.05
CA ASN A 303 -2.89 5.94 19.05
C ASN A 303 -3.08 4.95 17.88
N GLY A 304 -1.99 4.27 17.45
CA GLY A 304 -2.03 3.14 16.52
C GLY A 304 -1.86 1.80 17.25
N ASN A 305 -2.15 0.70 16.56
CA ASN A 305 -2.14 -0.66 17.10
C ASN A 305 -1.22 -1.63 16.33
N PRO A 306 0.09 -1.71 16.67
CA PRO A 306 0.89 -0.68 17.36
C PRO A 306 1.23 0.51 16.45
N ASN A 307 1.79 1.60 16.99
CA ASN A 307 2.21 2.77 16.19
C ASN A 307 3.13 2.41 15.00
N CYS A 308 4.17 1.61 15.23
CA CYS A 308 5.07 1.14 14.17
C CYS A 308 5.21 -0.36 14.21
N GLN A 309 5.24 -1.01 13.05
CA GLN A 309 5.58 -2.42 12.92
C GLN A 309 6.39 -2.66 11.65
N LEU A 310 7.36 -3.56 11.75
CA LEU A 310 8.15 -4.08 10.63
C LEU A 310 7.97 -5.61 10.63
N VAL A 311 7.64 -6.19 9.49
CA VAL A 311 7.53 -7.64 9.25
C VAL A 311 8.27 -7.95 7.96
N ASP A 312 9.15 -8.95 7.96
CA ASP A 312 9.94 -9.35 6.78
C ASP A 312 10.61 -8.17 6.05
N THR A 313 10.98 -7.13 6.79
CA THR A 313 11.53 -5.89 6.24
C THR A 313 13.05 -5.94 6.38
N ASP A 314 13.77 -5.58 5.32
CA ASP A 314 15.22 -5.42 5.40
C ASP A 314 15.57 -4.20 6.27
N THR A 315 15.82 -4.47 7.54
CA THR A 315 16.18 -3.44 8.53
C THR A 315 17.62 -2.96 8.40
N SER A 316 18.47 -3.60 7.58
CA SER A 316 19.81 -3.09 7.28
C SER A 316 19.76 -1.87 6.38
N ASN A 317 18.71 -1.77 5.55
CA ASN A 317 18.50 -0.67 4.61
C ASN A 317 17.09 -0.05 4.69
N SER A 318 16.36 -0.21 5.79
CA SER A 318 15.07 0.48 6.01
C SER A 318 15.07 1.15 7.36
N SER A 319 14.40 2.30 7.49
CA SER A 319 14.42 3.05 8.75
C SER A 319 13.12 3.78 9.04
N ILE A 320 12.69 3.79 10.30
CA ILE A 320 11.62 4.67 10.78
C ILE A 320 12.20 5.55 11.90
N ARG A 321 12.24 6.86 11.67
CA ARG A 321 12.81 7.86 12.58
C ARG A 321 11.73 8.84 13.05
N VAL A 322 10.70 8.34 13.71
CA VAL A 322 9.54 9.13 14.12
C VAL A 322 9.29 9.03 15.62
N SER A 323 8.83 10.12 16.24
CA SER A 323 8.40 10.11 17.63
C SER A 323 7.10 9.32 17.81
N GLY A 324 6.92 8.69 18.97
CA GLY A 324 5.79 7.80 19.23
C GLY A 324 5.90 6.42 18.59
N CYS A 325 6.91 6.19 17.74
CA CYS A 325 7.39 4.84 17.50
C CYS A 325 8.47 4.50 18.52
N SER A 326 8.20 3.49 19.33
CA SER A 326 9.25 2.88 20.15
C SER A 326 10.37 2.36 19.23
N PRO A 327 11.64 2.40 19.66
CA PRO A 327 12.75 1.86 18.89
C PRO A 327 12.39 0.45 18.40
N ILE A 328 12.51 0.25 17.08
CA ILE A 328 12.09 -0.90 16.29
C ILE A 328 11.98 -2.19 17.14
N GLY A 329 10.74 -2.64 17.36
CA GLY A 329 10.42 -3.93 18.00
C GLY A 329 10.01 -3.86 19.47
N THR A 330 8.88 -3.23 19.80
CA THR A 330 8.17 -3.49 21.06
C THR A 330 6.64 -3.47 20.87
N PRO A 331 5.92 -4.58 21.17
CA PRO A 331 4.54 -4.52 21.63
C PRO A 331 4.44 -3.63 22.88
N PRO A 332 3.28 -3.01 23.17
CA PRO A 332 3.16 -2.06 24.26
C PRO A 332 3.36 -2.72 25.63
N ASN A 333 4.22 -2.08 26.42
CA ASN A 333 4.49 -2.19 27.87
C ASN A 333 4.99 -3.52 28.47
N GLY A 334 6.23 -3.46 29.00
CA GLY A 334 6.68 -4.36 30.08
C GLY A 334 8.18 -4.71 30.13
N GLY A 335 9.10 -3.74 30.09
CA GLY A 335 10.45 -3.89 30.68
C GLY A 335 11.60 -4.46 29.81
N GLY A 336 12.48 -3.56 29.34
CA GLY A 336 13.95 -3.76 29.26
C GLY A 336 14.56 -4.82 28.32
N GLY A 337 14.94 -4.42 27.10
CA GLY A 337 15.97 -5.08 26.29
C GLY A 337 15.58 -5.33 24.82
N SER A 338 16.39 -4.86 23.87
CA SER A 338 16.22 -5.02 22.42
C SER A 338 15.88 -6.45 21.97
N ALA A 339 14.78 -6.61 21.22
CA ALA A 339 14.35 -7.89 20.67
C ALA A 339 14.94 -8.14 19.27
N SER A 340 16.24 -8.39 19.19
CA SER A 340 16.91 -8.92 17.99
C SER A 340 16.58 -10.40 17.78
N ASN A 341 16.28 -10.83 16.55
CA ASN A 341 16.33 -12.25 16.22
C ASN A 341 17.79 -12.70 16.24
N GLY A 342 18.10 -13.67 17.08
CA GLY A 342 19.46 -14.20 17.22
C GLY A 342 19.66 -15.43 16.36
N THR A 343 20.84 -15.58 15.77
CA THR A 343 21.31 -16.88 15.30
C THR A 343 21.81 -17.66 16.51
N VAL A 344 21.15 -18.77 16.82
CA VAL A 344 21.46 -19.66 17.95
C VAL A 344 22.00 -20.97 17.38
N ASN A 345 23.15 -21.44 17.87
CA ASN A 345 23.72 -22.70 17.42
C ASN A 345 24.42 -23.41 18.58
N GLY A 346 24.07 -24.68 18.80
CA GLY A 346 24.67 -25.52 19.83
C GLY A 346 23.67 -26.35 20.61
N LEU A 347 24.16 -27.03 21.64
CA LEU A 347 23.38 -27.85 22.55
C LEU A 347 22.94 -27.04 23.77
N TYR A 348 21.64 -27.05 24.06
CA TYR A 348 21.04 -26.24 25.12
C TYR A 348 20.00 -27.00 25.93
N ARG A 349 19.86 -26.62 27.19
CA ARG A 349 18.63 -26.77 27.96
C ARG A 349 17.76 -25.56 27.69
N ILE A 350 16.50 -25.79 27.32
CA ILE A 350 15.50 -24.75 27.07
C ILE A 350 14.59 -24.66 28.30
N ARG A 351 14.62 -23.54 29.01
CA ARG A 351 13.95 -23.34 30.30
C ARG A 351 12.81 -22.33 30.20
N PRO A 352 11.52 -22.70 30.36
CA PRO A 352 10.43 -21.72 30.49
C PRO A 352 10.66 -20.83 31.73
N LEU A 353 10.54 -19.52 31.56
CA LEU A 353 10.88 -18.54 32.57
C LEU A 353 9.96 -18.61 33.79
N HIS A 354 8.65 -18.84 33.60
CA HIS A 354 7.68 -18.86 34.69
C HIS A 354 7.82 -20.07 35.63
N SER A 355 8.14 -21.25 35.10
CA SER A 355 8.19 -22.50 35.87
C SER A 355 9.59 -22.90 36.30
N GLY A 356 10.63 -22.39 35.64
CA GLY A 356 12.03 -22.77 35.87
C GLY A 356 12.36 -24.22 35.50
N LYS A 357 11.41 -24.95 34.90
CA LYS A 357 11.55 -26.34 34.44
C LYS A 357 12.36 -26.45 33.15
N ALA A 358 12.48 -27.64 32.58
CA ALA A 358 13.07 -27.85 31.28
C ALA A 358 12.01 -28.30 30.28
N MET A 359 12.14 -27.86 29.02
CA MET A 359 11.46 -28.47 27.88
C MET A 359 11.97 -29.90 27.73
N ASP A 360 11.04 -30.85 27.66
CA ASP A 360 11.27 -32.27 27.82
C ASP A 360 10.48 -33.07 26.78
N VAL A 361 11.10 -34.14 26.30
CA VAL A 361 10.42 -35.13 25.47
C VAL A 361 9.73 -36.13 26.40
N ALA A 362 8.40 -36.25 26.29
CA ALA A 362 7.62 -37.11 27.17
C ALA A 362 8.16 -38.55 27.20
N ASN A 363 8.43 -39.06 28.40
CA ASN A 363 9.02 -40.39 28.65
C ASN A 363 10.34 -40.67 27.92
N CYS A 364 11.09 -39.61 27.54
CA CYS A 364 12.25 -39.70 26.66
C CYS A 364 11.97 -40.52 25.38
N GLY A 365 10.75 -40.48 24.84
CA GLY A 365 10.36 -41.24 23.64
C GLY A 365 11.09 -40.77 22.39
N ASN A 366 11.15 -41.64 21.37
CA ASN A 366 11.83 -41.37 20.10
C ASN A 366 10.95 -41.70 18.88
N SER A 367 9.63 -41.77 19.05
CA SER A 367 8.66 -42.00 17.97
C SER A 367 8.10 -40.68 17.42
N ASN A 368 7.62 -40.69 16.18
CA ASN A 368 6.80 -39.58 15.67
C ASN A 368 5.54 -39.43 16.51
N GLY A 369 5.16 -38.19 16.80
CA GLY A 369 4.04 -37.88 17.69
C GLY A 369 4.39 -37.93 19.18
N THR A 370 5.65 -38.19 19.56
CA THR A 370 6.05 -38.10 20.97
C THR A 370 5.87 -36.66 21.44
N ASN A 371 5.11 -36.47 22.52
CA ASN A 371 4.75 -35.15 23.01
C ASN A 371 5.95 -34.37 23.55
N VAL A 372 5.95 -33.04 23.37
CA VAL A 372 6.87 -32.15 24.06
C VAL A 372 6.15 -31.50 25.23
N GLN A 373 6.76 -31.56 26.41
CA GLN A 373 6.18 -31.09 27.67
C GLN A 373 7.24 -30.32 28.46
N GLN A 374 6.87 -29.80 29.64
CA GLN A 374 7.87 -29.39 30.64
C GLN A 374 7.99 -30.42 31.76
N TRP A 375 9.19 -30.54 32.32
CA TRP A 375 9.45 -31.39 33.49
C TRP A 375 10.56 -30.80 34.36
N ALA A 376 10.66 -31.27 35.60
CA ALA A 376 11.81 -30.97 36.45
C ALA A 376 13.12 -31.30 35.71
N TRP A 377 14.16 -30.48 35.88
CA TRP A 377 15.44 -30.73 35.24
C TRP A 377 16.08 -32.00 35.80
N LEU A 378 16.23 -33.02 34.95
CA LEU A 378 16.81 -34.33 35.25
C LEU A 378 18.23 -34.49 34.70
N ASN A 379 18.70 -33.53 33.90
CA ASN A 379 20.03 -33.57 33.26
C ASN A 379 20.25 -34.84 32.41
N ASN A 380 19.29 -35.15 31.54
CA ASN A 380 19.35 -36.29 30.64
C ASN A 380 19.18 -35.84 29.17
N ASN A 381 19.38 -36.76 28.24
CA ASN A 381 19.34 -36.46 26.79
C ASN A 381 17.95 -36.04 26.28
N CYS A 382 16.87 -36.32 27.01
CA CYS A 382 15.53 -35.94 26.57
C CYS A 382 15.15 -34.50 26.94
N GLN A 383 16.01 -33.81 27.71
CA GLN A 383 15.86 -32.39 28.06
C GLN A 383 16.99 -31.50 27.47
N GLN A 384 17.85 -32.08 26.65
CA GLN A 384 18.91 -31.39 25.91
C GLN A 384 18.52 -31.29 24.44
N TRP A 385 18.68 -30.09 23.87
CA TRP A 385 18.19 -29.74 22.54
C TRP A 385 19.31 -29.15 21.71
N GLN A 386 19.64 -29.80 20.61
CA GLN A 386 20.52 -29.28 19.57
C GLN A 386 19.75 -28.28 18.73
N ILE A 387 20.18 -27.03 18.74
CA ILE A 387 19.66 -25.95 17.91
C ILE A 387 20.64 -25.74 16.75
N THR A 388 20.14 -25.79 15.51
CA THR A 388 20.97 -25.65 14.30
C THR A 388 20.31 -24.66 13.34
N PRO A 389 21.03 -23.66 12.82
CA PRO A 389 20.53 -22.79 11.76
C PRO A 389 20.14 -23.59 10.50
N VAL A 390 19.06 -23.18 9.85
CA VAL A 390 18.54 -23.79 8.61
C VAL A 390 18.60 -22.79 7.47
N ASP A 391 18.02 -21.60 7.67
CA ASP A 391 17.88 -20.57 6.62
C ASP A 391 17.72 -19.20 7.30
N GLY A 392 18.70 -18.31 7.14
CA GLY A 392 18.71 -17.00 7.78
C GLY A 392 18.52 -17.06 9.30
N ILE A 393 17.36 -16.60 9.78
CA ILE A 393 16.98 -16.57 11.20
C ILE A 393 16.26 -17.84 11.69
N TRP A 394 16.03 -18.80 10.78
CA TRP A 394 15.26 -20.02 11.05
C TRP A 394 16.18 -21.15 11.49
N HIS A 395 15.72 -21.91 12.48
CA HIS A 395 16.47 -22.96 13.13
C HIS A 395 15.63 -24.23 13.24
N ARG A 396 16.34 -25.35 13.20
CA ARG A 396 15.84 -26.66 13.63
C ARG A 396 16.17 -26.85 15.09
N ILE A 397 15.24 -27.39 15.87
CA ILE A 397 15.44 -27.73 17.29
C ILE A 397 15.22 -29.22 17.46
N SER A 398 16.27 -29.96 17.80
CA SER A 398 16.30 -31.43 17.84
C SER A 398 16.66 -31.96 19.22
N PRO A 399 15.95 -32.94 19.78
CA PRO A 399 16.30 -33.49 21.08
C PRO A 399 17.55 -34.39 20.96
N ALA A 400 18.43 -34.36 21.96
CA ALA A 400 19.64 -35.18 21.97
C ALA A 400 19.34 -36.69 22.03
N VAL A 401 18.18 -37.08 22.60
CA VAL A 401 17.71 -38.48 22.61
C VAL A 401 17.24 -38.98 21.23
N ALA A 402 16.93 -38.08 20.28
CA ALA A 402 16.44 -38.42 18.94
C ALA A 402 16.89 -37.38 17.90
N THR A 403 18.18 -37.36 17.58
CA THR A 403 18.82 -36.34 16.71
C THR A 403 18.33 -36.32 15.26
N GLY A 404 17.68 -37.39 14.79
CA GLY A 404 16.98 -37.43 13.49
C GLY A 404 15.64 -36.70 13.46
N LYS A 405 15.10 -36.34 14.63
CA LYS A 405 13.79 -35.68 14.78
C LYS A 405 13.93 -34.19 15.10
N SER A 406 12.83 -33.46 15.06
CA SER A 406 12.75 -32.05 15.48
C SER A 406 11.44 -31.75 16.18
N LEU A 407 11.40 -30.61 16.87
CA LEU A 407 10.17 -29.93 17.20
C LEU A 407 9.32 -29.74 15.93
N ASP A 408 8.03 -30.03 16.04
CA ASP A 408 7.05 -30.01 14.96
C ASP A 408 5.71 -29.49 15.50
N VAL A 409 5.16 -28.46 14.87
CA VAL A 409 3.77 -28.03 15.13
C VAL A 409 2.84 -28.98 14.38
N ASP A 410 1.98 -29.65 15.15
CA ASP A 410 1.13 -30.73 14.65
C ASP A 410 0.28 -30.29 13.45
N SER A 411 0.35 -31.10 12.39
CA SER A 411 -0.46 -30.96 11.18
C SER A 411 -0.32 -29.58 10.51
N PHE A 412 0.82 -28.89 10.70
CA PHE A 412 1.05 -27.52 10.22
C PHE A 412 -0.01 -26.53 10.69
N ALA A 413 -0.66 -26.81 11.81
CA ALA A 413 -1.70 -25.95 12.33
C ALA A 413 -1.21 -24.50 12.49
N THR A 414 -2.07 -23.55 12.18
CA THR A 414 -1.81 -22.11 12.35
C THR A 414 -2.66 -21.47 13.44
N TYR A 415 -3.48 -22.26 14.14
CA TYR A 415 -4.33 -21.82 15.24
C TYR A 415 -3.64 -21.98 16.60
N ALA A 416 -4.03 -21.14 17.56
CA ALA A 416 -3.56 -21.20 18.94
C ALA A 416 -4.06 -22.45 19.66
N GLY A 417 -3.21 -23.07 20.48
CA GLY A 417 -3.49 -24.31 21.18
C GLY A 417 -3.03 -25.57 20.43
N ALA A 418 -2.52 -25.44 19.20
CA ALA A 418 -2.01 -26.60 18.46
C ALA A 418 -0.79 -27.22 19.15
N ASN A 419 -0.74 -28.56 19.15
CA ASN A 419 0.27 -29.30 19.87
C ASN A 419 1.66 -29.14 19.24
N VAL A 420 2.68 -29.25 20.08
CA VAL A 420 4.08 -29.30 19.65
C VAL A 420 4.65 -30.66 20.03
N MET A 421 5.11 -31.40 19.02
CA MET A 421 5.53 -32.80 19.14
C MET A 421 6.89 -33.04 18.50
N LEU A 422 7.41 -34.26 18.64
CA LEU A 422 8.54 -34.73 17.84
C LEU A 422 8.05 -35.34 16.53
N TRP A 423 8.72 -34.97 15.45
CA TRP A 423 8.55 -35.62 14.16
C TRP A 423 9.89 -35.77 13.45
N ASP A 424 9.99 -36.70 12.50
CA ASP A 424 11.14 -36.80 11.61
C ASP A 424 11.37 -35.48 10.90
N TYR A 425 12.62 -34.99 10.91
CA TYR A 425 12.91 -33.73 10.26
C TYR A 425 12.90 -33.90 8.74
N TRP A 426 12.00 -33.20 8.06
CA TRP A 426 11.89 -33.19 6.60
C TRP A 426 11.98 -31.77 6.01
N GLY A 427 12.22 -30.76 6.85
CA GLY A 427 12.48 -29.39 6.42
C GLY A 427 11.25 -28.49 6.33
N GLY A 428 10.09 -28.94 6.82
CA GLY A 428 8.86 -28.16 6.83
C GLY A 428 8.94 -26.85 7.58
N THR A 429 8.13 -25.86 7.17
CA THR A 429 8.00 -24.58 7.89
C THR A 429 7.46 -24.79 9.31
N ASN A 430 6.63 -25.79 9.54
CA ASN A 430 6.14 -26.18 10.87
C ASN A 430 7.23 -26.77 11.78
N GLN A 431 8.40 -27.13 11.24
CA GLN A 431 9.58 -27.65 11.96
C GLN A 431 10.70 -26.62 12.14
N GLN A 432 10.46 -25.38 11.72
CA GLN A 432 11.44 -24.31 11.73
C GLN A 432 11.01 -23.20 12.68
N PHE A 433 11.92 -22.76 13.53
CA PHE A 433 11.65 -21.77 14.56
C PHE A 433 12.69 -20.67 14.55
N ARG A 434 12.29 -19.44 14.87
CA ARG A 434 13.22 -18.34 15.13
C ARG A 434 13.28 -18.02 16.62
N PHE A 435 14.45 -17.59 17.06
CA PHE A 435 14.69 -17.13 18.42
C PHE A 435 14.62 -15.61 18.45
N GLN A 436 13.49 -15.09 18.92
CA GLN A 436 13.28 -13.66 19.10
C GLN A 436 13.72 -13.25 20.50
N SER A 437 14.74 -12.39 20.61
CA SER A 437 15.23 -11.92 21.93
C SER A 437 14.10 -11.27 22.73
N ALA A 438 14.04 -11.59 24.02
CA ALA A 438 13.20 -10.95 25.02
C ALA A 438 14.05 -10.19 26.07
N GLY A 439 15.31 -9.87 25.71
CA GLY A 439 16.27 -9.20 26.59
C GLY A 439 17.00 -10.16 27.55
N SER A 440 18.23 -9.80 27.96
CA SER A 440 19.00 -10.51 29.00
C SER A 440 19.15 -12.03 28.80
N GLY A 441 19.38 -12.49 27.56
CA GLY A 441 19.55 -13.91 27.25
C GLY A 441 18.26 -14.74 27.22
N LYS A 442 17.10 -14.07 27.24
CA LYS A 442 15.77 -14.68 27.15
C LYS A 442 15.24 -14.61 25.72
N TRP A 443 14.34 -15.52 25.38
CA TRP A 443 13.89 -15.75 24.01
C TRP A 443 12.41 -16.10 23.96
N ARG A 444 11.70 -15.58 22.97
CA ARG A 444 10.52 -16.25 22.42
C ARG A 444 10.96 -17.18 21.30
N ILE A 445 10.37 -18.36 21.25
CA ILE A 445 10.62 -19.34 20.19
C ILE A 445 9.39 -19.34 19.29
N VAL A 446 9.53 -18.86 18.06
CA VAL A 446 8.41 -18.55 17.17
C VAL A 446 8.45 -19.46 15.96
N ASN A 447 7.33 -20.11 15.64
CA ASN A 447 7.24 -21.03 14.51
C ASN A 447 7.19 -20.28 13.16
N ARG A 448 7.88 -20.79 12.14
CA ARG A 448 7.96 -20.19 10.79
C ARG A 448 6.64 -20.24 10.04
N ASN A 449 5.81 -21.26 10.26
CA ASN A 449 4.57 -21.45 9.53
C ASN A 449 3.44 -20.57 10.07
N SER A 450 3.27 -20.55 11.40
CA SER A 450 2.13 -19.92 12.06
C SER A 450 2.41 -18.53 12.62
N GLU A 451 3.68 -18.16 12.80
CA GLU A 451 4.10 -16.97 13.54
C GLU A 451 3.64 -16.93 15.01
N LEU A 452 3.23 -18.09 15.56
CA LEU A 452 2.86 -18.27 16.95
C LEU A 452 4.07 -18.69 17.81
N CYS A 453 4.00 -18.36 19.09
CA CYS A 453 5.05 -18.62 20.07
C CYS A 453 4.87 -19.99 20.72
N LEU A 454 5.97 -20.68 21.04
CA LEU A 454 5.92 -21.77 22.01
C LEU A 454 5.38 -21.26 23.35
N ASP A 455 4.50 -22.05 23.96
CA ASP A 455 3.78 -21.72 25.18
C ASP A 455 3.62 -22.96 26.05
N VAL A 456 3.87 -22.80 27.35
CA VAL A 456 3.50 -23.81 28.35
C VAL A 456 2.04 -23.68 28.70
N ALA A 457 1.25 -24.68 28.30
CA ALA A 457 -0.19 -24.69 28.37
C ALA A 457 -0.73 -24.31 29.77
N GLY A 458 -1.64 -23.33 29.78
CA GLY A 458 -2.32 -22.89 31.00
C GLY A 458 -1.41 -22.24 32.04
N ILE A 459 -0.22 -21.75 31.64
CA ILE A 459 0.79 -21.16 32.56
C ILE A 459 1.18 -22.18 33.66
N SER A 460 1.03 -23.48 33.37
CA SER A 460 1.18 -24.52 34.37
C SER A 460 2.62 -24.62 34.86
N THR A 461 2.79 -24.89 36.16
CA THR A 461 4.07 -25.19 36.81
C THR A 461 4.18 -26.67 37.18
N ALA A 462 3.27 -27.52 36.69
CA ALA A 462 3.30 -28.97 36.92
C ALA A 462 4.28 -29.67 35.97
N ASN A 463 4.80 -30.83 36.40
CA ASN A 463 5.46 -31.77 35.50
C ASN A 463 4.43 -32.34 34.52
N GLY A 464 4.82 -32.51 33.26
CA GLY A 464 3.94 -33.02 32.21
C GLY A 464 3.02 -31.98 31.59
N ALA A 465 3.14 -30.70 31.97
CA ALA A 465 2.39 -29.64 31.29
C ALA A 465 2.85 -29.51 29.84
N ASN A 466 1.87 -29.40 28.94
CA ASN A 466 2.10 -29.46 27.50
C ASN A 466 2.87 -28.24 26.98
N ILE A 467 3.73 -28.44 25.98
CA ILE A 467 4.21 -27.37 25.11
C ILE A 467 3.31 -27.33 23.89
N LEU A 468 2.76 -26.16 23.59
CA LEU A 468 1.91 -25.92 22.43
C LEU A 468 2.32 -24.60 21.77
N GLN A 469 1.69 -24.23 20.65
CA GLN A 469 1.83 -22.88 20.12
C GLN A 469 0.64 -22.00 20.54
N TRP A 470 0.90 -20.73 20.83
CA TRP A 470 -0.13 -19.73 21.14
C TRP A 470 0.23 -18.37 20.56
N GLU A 471 -0.75 -17.48 20.50
CA GLU A 471 -0.52 -16.06 20.19
C GLU A 471 0.61 -15.52 21.07
N CYS A 472 1.56 -14.80 20.47
CA CYS A 472 2.67 -14.21 21.19
C CYS A 472 2.19 -13.04 22.06
N ILE A 473 2.07 -13.29 23.36
CA ILE A 473 1.54 -12.33 24.34
C ILE A 473 2.70 -11.64 25.08
N GLY A 474 2.62 -10.31 25.17
CA GLY A 474 3.55 -9.50 25.97
C GLY A 474 3.40 -9.80 27.47
N GLY A 475 4.51 -9.93 28.20
CA GLY A 475 4.50 -10.14 29.66
C GLY A 475 4.18 -11.57 30.13
N ASN A 476 3.79 -12.48 29.24
CA ASN A 476 3.51 -13.88 29.59
C ASN A 476 4.80 -14.68 29.73
N ASN A 477 5.24 -14.89 30.98
CA ASN A 477 6.48 -15.63 31.29
C ASN A 477 6.44 -17.11 30.86
N ASN A 478 5.26 -17.68 30.60
CA ASN A 478 5.10 -19.04 30.06
C ASN A 478 5.44 -19.16 28.55
N GLN A 479 5.73 -18.04 27.89
CA GLN A 479 6.17 -17.96 26.49
C GLN A 479 7.62 -17.45 26.35
N ILE A 480 8.28 -17.19 27.48
CA ILE A 480 9.66 -16.71 27.52
C ILE A 480 10.55 -17.85 27.98
N PHE A 481 11.63 -18.10 27.25
CA PHE A 481 12.54 -19.21 27.47
C PHE A 481 13.98 -18.70 27.64
N GLU A 482 14.74 -19.37 28.48
CA GLU A 482 16.18 -19.17 28.59
C GLU A 482 16.91 -20.35 27.96
N LEU A 483 17.96 -20.04 27.20
CA LEU A 483 18.83 -21.03 26.58
C LEU A 483 20.09 -21.18 27.44
N ILE A 484 20.29 -22.36 28.00
CA ILE A 484 21.40 -22.64 28.91
C ILE A 484 22.29 -23.67 28.23
N ARG A 485 23.50 -23.27 27.86
CA ARG A 485 24.45 -24.14 27.13
C ARG A 485 24.75 -25.41 27.93
N GLN A 486 24.79 -26.56 27.25
CA GLN A 486 25.06 -27.88 27.83
C GLN A 486 26.41 -28.42 27.40
#